data_AF-A0A151J6B0-F1
#
_entry.id   AF-A0A151J6B0-F1
#
_cell.length_a   1.000
_cell.length_b   1.000
_cell.length_c   1.000
_cell.angle_alpha   90.00
_cell.angle_beta   90.00
_cell.angle_gamma   90.00
#
_symmetry.space_group_name_H-M   'P 1'
#
loop_
_entity.id
_entity.type
_entity.pdbx_description
1 polymer ?
#
loop_
_entity_poly.entity_id
_entity_poly.type
_entity_poly.pdbx_seq_one_letter_code
_entity_poly.pdbx_strand_id
1 'polypeptide(L)'
;MLKFPRLLVNHVKALATPTSSSNADYLSQQTRIIKLFSYLFCFNFLQNTFILKRRNPVPLHKKNSKPHRLRTRHFIYDLVEDTNVKKKEPLDLILTQYVAGFGNVGTRVSLHPTTAYSKLLLPKLADYATPENIEKYTKLAVDQEGDKPFSSSSVEKTMKYLSRKRISIVMSKDVPWTLEKWHIKANFRKAGIYLPEDSITMPVKPISGPNLDLQGKEFYVTITINNREQVKVRCNLHHWTPESSSQIYVSEFWKLPADPIFPEDKPILDSLPPFWIERKKKTTHC
;
A
#
# COMPACT_ATOMS: atom_id res chain seq x y z
N MET A 1 52.74 26.35 32.25
CA MET A 1 51.65 27.26 32.66
C MET A 1 50.85 27.67 31.43
N LEU A 2 49.76 26.98 31.12
CA LEU A 2 48.92 27.27 29.95
C LEU A 2 47.75 28.15 30.39
N LYS A 3 47.72 29.41 29.91
CA LYS A 3 46.63 30.37 30.16
C LYS A 3 45.54 30.16 29.09
N PHE A 4 44.35 29.77 29.51
CA PHE A 4 43.14 29.83 28.68
C PHE A 4 42.53 31.24 28.77
N PRO A 5 42.15 31.89 27.66
CA PRO A 5 41.40 33.13 27.72
C PRO A 5 39.93 32.86 28.09
N ARG A 6 39.43 33.63 29.06
CA ARG A 6 38.04 33.63 29.54
C ARG A 6 37.11 34.15 28.45
N LEU A 7 36.10 33.36 28.07
CA LEU A 7 34.94 33.84 27.32
C LEU A 7 34.05 34.65 28.29
N LEU A 8 33.95 35.96 28.05
CA LEU A 8 33.03 36.85 28.74
C LEU A 8 31.61 36.56 28.23
N VAL A 9 30.80 35.95 29.09
CA VAL A 9 29.35 35.82 28.90
C VAL A 9 28.73 37.16 29.28
N ASN A 10 28.29 37.93 28.28
CA ASN A 10 27.49 39.13 28.50
C ASN A 10 26.08 38.72 28.95
N HIS A 11 25.89 38.61 30.26
CA HIS A 11 24.57 38.65 30.87
C HIS A 11 24.03 40.08 30.80
N VAL A 12 23.16 40.37 29.83
CA VAL A 12 22.30 41.55 29.91
C VAL A 12 21.11 41.18 30.80
N LYS A 13 21.24 41.48 32.10
CA LYS A 13 20.10 41.67 32.98
C LYS A 13 19.50 43.05 32.68
N ALA A 14 18.28 43.07 32.15
CA ALA A 14 17.41 44.23 32.24
C ALA A 14 16.18 43.82 33.07
N LEU A 15 16.01 44.47 34.22
CA LEU A 15 14.89 44.31 35.15
C LEU A 15 14.02 45.58 35.09
N ALA A 16 12.70 45.35 35.23
CA ALA A 16 11.61 46.29 35.58
C ALA A 16 11.16 47.27 34.47
N THR A 17 9.87 47.47 34.16
CA THR A 17 8.57 47.15 34.81
C THR A 17 7.41 47.29 33.79
N PRO A 18 6.19 46.79 34.10
CA PRO A 18 5.11 46.60 33.13
C PRO A 18 4.24 47.86 32.97
N THR A 19 3.84 48.17 31.74
CA THR A 19 2.71 49.05 31.46
C THR A 19 1.68 48.30 30.63
N SER A 20 0.44 48.58 30.97
CA SER A 20 -0.80 47.86 30.70
C SER A 20 -1.20 47.78 29.23
N SER A 21 -1.99 46.73 28.96
CA SER A 21 -3.05 46.57 27.94
C SER A 21 -2.71 45.80 26.65
N SER A 22 -3.55 44.77 26.42
CA SER A 22 -3.77 43.99 25.18
C SER A 22 -2.76 42.90 24.78
N ASN A 23 -2.48 41.95 25.69
CA ASN A 23 -1.68 40.74 25.44
C ASN A 23 -2.52 39.48 25.07
N ALA A 24 -3.41 39.56 24.08
CA ALA A 24 -4.09 38.36 23.56
C ALA A 24 -3.61 37.95 22.15
N ASP A 25 -3.11 38.89 21.33
CA ASP A 25 -2.94 38.63 19.91
C ASP A 25 -1.52 38.21 19.49
N TYR A 26 -0.49 38.61 20.24
CA TYR A 26 0.91 38.34 19.86
C TYR A 26 1.31 36.86 20.01
N LEU A 27 0.81 36.17 21.03
CA LEU A 27 1.05 34.73 21.24
C LEU A 27 0.30 33.88 20.21
N SER A 28 -0.86 34.35 19.73
CA SER A 28 -1.63 33.67 18.68
C SER A 28 -0.96 33.79 17.29
N GLN A 29 -0.27 34.90 17.03
CA GLN A 29 0.47 35.11 15.79
C GLN A 29 1.82 34.36 15.79
N GLN A 30 2.55 34.34 16.91
CA GLN A 30 3.76 33.52 17.05
C GLN A 30 3.47 32.02 16.92
N THR A 31 2.36 31.53 17.48
CA THR A 31 1.97 30.12 17.35
C THR A 31 1.45 29.75 15.95
N ARG A 32 1.00 30.72 15.14
CA ARG A 32 0.64 30.51 13.72
C ARG A 32 1.86 30.50 12.80
N ILE A 33 2.86 31.36 13.05
CA ILE A 33 4.09 31.40 12.26
C ILE A 33 4.92 30.13 12.46
N ILE A 34 4.95 29.56 13.67
CA ILE A 34 5.65 28.31 13.96
C ILE A 34 4.88 27.08 13.40
N LYS A 35 3.54 27.15 13.31
CA LYS A 35 2.72 26.06 12.73
C LYS A 35 2.74 26.00 11.20
N LEU A 36 3.00 27.12 10.51
CA LEU A 36 3.13 27.13 9.04
C LEU A 36 4.52 26.66 8.55
N PHE A 37 5.55 26.75 9.38
CA PHE A 37 6.90 26.31 9.02
C PHE A 37 7.18 24.82 9.30
N SER A 38 6.33 24.12 10.05
CA SER A 38 6.55 22.69 10.35
C SER A 38 5.98 21.74 9.29
N TYR A 39 5.19 22.24 8.33
CA TYR A 39 4.45 21.38 7.40
C TYR A 39 5.12 21.16 6.04
N LEU A 40 6.25 21.79 5.77
CA LEU A 40 6.81 21.74 4.42
C LEU A 40 8.32 21.95 4.37
N PHE A 41 9.10 21.12 5.05
CA PHE A 41 10.51 20.91 4.66
C PHE A 41 11.07 19.65 5.33
N CYS A 42 10.50 18.49 4.98
CA CYS A 42 11.32 17.29 4.94
C CYS A 42 12.26 17.49 3.75
N PHE A 43 13.34 18.24 3.95
CA PHE A 43 14.40 18.36 2.96
C PHE A 43 14.98 16.96 2.83
N ASN A 44 14.43 16.18 1.89
CA ASN A 44 15.19 15.13 1.25
C ASN A 44 16.39 15.89 0.68
N PHE A 45 17.49 15.88 1.42
CA PHE A 45 18.78 16.23 0.87
C PHE A 45 18.89 15.33 -0.35
N LEU A 46 18.71 15.89 -1.54
CA LEU A 46 18.92 15.20 -2.79
C LEU A 46 20.38 14.78 -2.75
N GLN A 47 20.64 13.55 -2.30
CA GLN A 47 21.96 12.95 -2.27
C GLN A 47 22.35 12.63 -3.71
N ASN A 48 22.59 13.69 -4.48
CA ASN A 48 23.03 13.59 -5.85
C ASN A 48 24.55 13.49 -5.80
N THR A 49 25.06 12.26 -5.72
CA THR A 49 26.51 12.02 -5.72
C THR A 49 27.00 11.72 -7.13
N PHE A 50 27.79 12.64 -7.69
CA PHE A 50 28.47 12.42 -8.96
C PHE A 50 29.89 11.93 -8.70
N ILE A 51 30.24 10.78 -9.28
CA ILE A 51 31.60 10.27 -9.24
C ILE A 51 32.34 10.84 -10.45
N LEU A 52 33.34 11.65 -10.16
CA LEU A 52 34.11 12.39 -11.14
C LEU A 52 35.56 11.90 -11.18
N LYS A 53 36.14 11.86 -12.38
CA LYS A 53 37.57 11.59 -12.56
C LYS A 53 38.25 12.84 -13.12
N ARG A 54 39.42 13.18 -12.59
CA ARG A 54 40.23 14.27 -13.15
C ARG A 54 40.69 13.89 -14.54
N ARG A 55 40.45 14.77 -15.52
CA ARG A 55 40.93 14.58 -16.90
C ARG A 55 42.45 14.58 -16.97
N ASN A 56 43.08 15.49 -16.20
CA ASN A 56 44.52 15.61 -16.10
C ASN A 56 45.03 14.99 -14.78
N PRO A 57 45.85 13.93 -14.82
CA PRO A 57 46.34 13.28 -13.61
C PRO A 57 47.31 14.17 -12.83
N VAL A 58 47.31 14.02 -11.51
CA VAL A 58 48.25 14.72 -10.63
C VAL A 58 49.53 13.91 -10.54
N PRO A 59 50.72 14.54 -10.64
CA PRO A 59 51.98 13.82 -10.47
C PRO A 59 52.07 13.20 -9.07
N LEU A 60 52.63 12.00 -9.02
CA LEU A 60 52.84 11.27 -7.78
C LEU A 60 53.84 12.03 -6.89
N HIS A 61 53.53 12.11 -5.60
CA HIS A 61 54.42 12.66 -4.59
C HIS A 61 55.12 11.50 -3.86
N LYS A 62 56.26 11.78 -3.21
CA LYS A 62 56.98 10.77 -2.42
C LYS A 62 56.08 10.28 -1.27
N LYS A 63 56.21 9.02 -0.90
CA LYS A 63 55.50 8.44 0.24
C LYS A 63 55.76 9.28 1.50
N ASN A 64 54.70 9.59 2.26
CA ASN A 64 54.72 10.44 3.46
C ASN A 64 55.19 11.89 3.25
N SER A 65 55.34 12.36 2.01
CA SER A 65 55.61 13.78 1.73
C SER A 65 54.30 14.57 1.55
N LYS A 66 54.37 15.89 1.68
CA LYS A 66 53.21 16.74 1.42
C LYS A 66 52.82 16.64 -0.06
N PRO A 67 51.52 16.48 -0.38
CA PRO A 67 51.07 16.41 -1.77
C PRO A 67 51.34 17.74 -2.49
N HIS A 68 51.62 17.66 -3.79
CA HIS A 68 51.83 18.85 -4.60
C HIS A 68 50.58 19.72 -4.67
N ARG A 69 50.78 21.05 -4.70
CA ARG A 69 49.70 22.00 -4.93
C ARG A 69 49.06 21.75 -6.29
N LEU A 70 47.73 21.60 -6.30
CA LEU A 70 46.98 21.40 -7.54
C LEU A 70 47.00 22.66 -8.39
N ARG A 71 47.13 22.49 -9.71
CA ARG A 71 47.03 23.57 -10.69
C ARG A 71 45.62 23.59 -11.28
N THR A 72 45.25 24.70 -11.92
CA THR A 72 43.93 24.91 -12.56
C THR A 72 43.53 23.74 -13.47
N ARG A 73 44.48 23.22 -14.27
CA ARG A 73 44.25 22.07 -15.17
C ARG A 73 43.78 20.79 -14.47
N HIS A 74 44.06 20.62 -13.17
CA HIS A 74 43.65 19.43 -12.40
C HIS A 74 42.21 19.55 -11.84
N PHE A 75 41.57 20.72 -11.95
CA PHE A 75 40.17 20.92 -11.57
C PHE A 75 39.19 20.69 -12.73
N ILE A 76 39.68 20.17 -13.86
CA ILE A 76 38.85 19.73 -14.98
C ILE A 76 38.50 18.26 -14.73
N TYR A 77 37.20 17.98 -14.66
CA TYR A 77 36.64 16.68 -14.32
C TYR A 77 35.77 16.13 -15.44
N ASP A 78 35.89 14.83 -15.67
CA ASP A 78 35.01 14.06 -16.53
C ASP A 78 34.06 13.24 -15.64
N LEU A 79 32.77 13.20 -16.03
CA LEU A 79 31.76 12.41 -15.32
C LEU A 79 32.00 10.92 -15.59
N VAL A 80 32.26 10.15 -14.53
CA VAL A 80 32.41 8.69 -14.63
C VAL A 80 31.07 8.02 -14.40
N GLU A 81 30.39 8.42 -13.33
CA GLU A 81 29.21 7.72 -12.89
C GLU A 81 28.26 8.64 -12.13
N ASP A 82 26.98 8.55 -12.46
CA ASP A 82 25.89 9.22 -11.77
C ASP A 82 25.15 8.20 -10.90
N THR A 83 25.21 8.39 -9.58
CA THR A 83 24.50 7.53 -8.63
C THR A 83 22.98 7.71 -8.64
N ASN A 84 22.46 8.80 -9.22
CA ASN A 84 21.03 9.05 -9.30
C ASN A 84 20.31 8.10 -10.26
N VAL A 85 21.02 7.71 -11.32
CA VAL A 85 20.50 6.79 -12.36
C VAL A 85 20.59 5.34 -11.88
N LYS A 86 21.47 5.05 -10.92
CA LYS A 86 21.60 3.70 -10.38
C LYS A 86 20.32 3.26 -9.68
N LYS A 87 19.92 2.03 -9.97
CA LYS A 87 18.85 1.38 -9.23
C LYS A 87 19.28 1.20 -7.77
N LYS A 88 18.49 1.74 -6.85
CA LYS A 88 18.72 1.58 -5.41
C LYS A 88 18.41 0.14 -5.01
N GLU A 89 19.29 -0.42 -4.18
CA GLU A 89 19.09 -1.75 -3.61
C GLU A 89 17.86 -1.74 -2.68
N PRO A 90 17.09 -2.84 -2.67
CA PRO A 90 15.97 -2.95 -1.75
C PRO A 90 16.49 -3.04 -0.31
N LEU A 91 15.74 -2.43 0.61
CA LEU A 91 16.05 -2.40 2.03
C LEU A 91 15.29 -3.50 2.76
N ASP A 92 16.03 -4.28 3.54
CA ASP A 92 15.47 -5.35 4.36
C ASP A 92 15.06 -4.84 5.74
N LEU A 93 13.80 -5.08 6.07
CA LEU A 93 13.15 -4.62 7.30
C LEU A 93 12.44 -5.78 8.01
N ILE A 94 12.15 -5.58 9.28
CA ILE A 94 11.32 -6.47 10.09
C ILE A 94 10.17 -5.69 10.72
N LEU A 95 8.94 -6.20 10.60
CA LEU A 95 7.75 -5.51 11.09
C LEU A 95 7.64 -5.61 12.62
N THR A 96 7.40 -4.48 13.26
CA THR A 96 7.17 -4.39 14.72
C THR A 96 5.70 -4.55 15.08
N GLN A 97 4.81 -4.20 14.15
CA GLN A 97 3.35 -4.25 14.28
C GLN A 97 2.75 -4.90 13.04
N TYR A 98 1.47 -5.29 13.11
CA TYR A 98 0.74 -5.66 11.90
C TYR A 98 0.61 -4.45 10.97
N VAL A 99 1.00 -4.63 9.70
CA VAL A 99 0.83 -3.61 8.68
C VAL A 99 0.07 -4.17 7.49
N ALA A 100 -1.00 -3.47 7.13
CA ALA A 100 -1.89 -3.81 6.03
C ALA A 100 -1.13 -4.10 4.74
N GLY A 101 -1.31 -5.31 4.22
CA GLY A 101 -0.67 -5.79 2.99
C GLY A 101 0.83 -6.09 3.05
N PHE A 102 1.51 -5.93 4.19
CA PHE A 102 2.91 -6.34 4.38
C PHE A 102 3.03 -7.59 5.25
N GLY A 103 2.30 -7.67 6.37
CA GLY A 103 2.29 -8.85 7.22
C GLY A 103 2.12 -8.57 8.70
N ASN A 104 2.27 -9.65 9.48
CA ASN A 104 2.19 -9.64 10.94
C ASN A 104 3.56 -9.25 11.54
N VAL A 105 3.57 -9.07 12.86
CA VAL A 105 4.79 -8.83 13.66
C VAL A 105 5.85 -9.90 13.36
N GLY A 106 7.11 -9.49 13.28
CA GLY A 106 8.24 -10.38 13.02
C GLY A 106 8.42 -10.82 11.56
N THR A 107 7.54 -10.40 10.65
CA THR A 107 7.70 -10.69 9.22
C THR A 107 8.85 -9.88 8.63
N ARG A 108 9.79 -10.54 7.93
CA ARG A 108 10.84 -9.88 7.15
C ARG A 108 10.30 -9.41 5.80
N VAL A 109 10.56 -8.16 5.44
CA VAL A 109 10.08 -7.54 4.19
C VAL A 109 11.22 -6.81 3.51
N SER A 110 11.36 -6.99 2.19
CA SER A 110 12.34 -6.28 1.35
C SER A 110 11.63 -5.31 0.42
N LEU A 111 11.95 -4.02 0.49
CA LEU A 111 11.24 -2.95 -0.25
C LEU A 111 12.17 -1.91 -0.83
N HIS A 112 11.73 -1.20 -1.87
CA HIS A 112 12.46 -0.04 -2.37
C HIS A 112 12.58 1.05 -1.28
N PRO A 113 13.77 1.67 -1.08
CA PRO A 113 14.04 2.58 0.04
C PRO A 113 13.03 3.73 0.18
N THR A 114 12.61 4.35 -0.92
CA THR A 114 11.60 5.43 -0.88
C THR A 114 10.31 5.00 -0.18
N THR A 115 9.87 3.77 -0.45
CA THR A 115 8.65 3.20 0.14
C THR A 115 8.90 2.76 1.58
N ALA A 116 10.06 2.18 1.85
CA ALA A 116 10.47 1.70 3.16
C ALA A 116 10.58 2.86 4.18
N TYR A 117 11.28 3.94 3.82
CA TYR A 117 11.42 5.12 4.67
C TYR A 117 10.09 5.80 4.93
N SER A 118 9.33 6.12 3.88
CA SER A 118 8.06 6.85 3.99
C SER A 118 6.96 6.08 4.72
N LYS A 119 6.78 4.80 4.40
CA LYS A 119 5.63 4.03 4.90
C LYS A 119 5.91 3.21 6.14
N LEU A 120 7.16 2.81 6.40
CA LEU A 120 7.46 1.88 7.49
C LEU A 120 8.35 2.51 8.56
N LEU A 121 9.53 3.01 8.19
CA LEU A 121 10.53 3.49 9.17
C LEU A 121 10.12 4.82 9.82
N LEU A 122 9.68 5.81 9.03
CA LEU A 122 9.22 7.10 9.57
C LEU A 122 8.09 6.94 10.60
N PRO A 123 7.02 6.16 10.33
CA PRO A 123 5.99 5.88 11.32
C PRO A 123 6.38 4.82 12.37
N LYS A 124 7.61 4.27 12.32
CA LYS A 124 8.11 3.22 13.23
C LYS A 124 7.29 1.92 13.24
N LEU A 125 6.76 1.54 12.07
CA LEU A 125 6.03 0.26 11.87
C LEU A 125 6.96 -0.92 11.59
N ALA A 126 8.23 -0.63 11.29
CA ALA A 126 9.25 -1.63 11.04
C ALA A 126 10.60 -1.11 11.52
N ASP A 127 11.51 -2.04 11.83
CA ASP A 127 12.92 -1.79 12.13
C ASP A 127 13.82 -2.41 11.06
N TYR A 128 15.09 -2.03 11.05
CA TYR A 128 16.09 -2.68 10.21
C TYR A 128 16.25 -4.14 10.58
N ALA A 129 16.44 -4.99 9.56
CA ALA A 129 16.69 -6.42 9.73
C ALA A 129 18.13 -6.72 10.19
N THR A 130 18.55 -6.17 11.32
CA THR A 130 19.79 -6.57 12.02
C THR A 130 19.59 -7.93 12.69
N PRO A 131 20.64 -8.74 12.88
CA PRO A 131 20.50 -10.07 13.51
C PRO A 131 19.83 -10.00 14.89
N GLU A 132 20.20 -9.00 15.70
CA GLU A 132 19.62 -8.75 17.02
C GLU A 132 18.11 -8.46 16.96
N ASN A 133 17.66 -7.64 16.00
CA ASN A 133 16.25 -7.32 15.82
C ASN A 133 15.46 -8.53 15.30
N ILE A 134 16.06 -9.32 14.42
CA ILE A 134 15.43 -10.54 13.89
C ILE A 134 15.12 -11.50 15.04
N GLU A 135 16.08 -11.77 15.92
CA GLU A 135 15.87 -12.63 17.07
C GLU A 135 14.84 -12.08 18.05
N LYS A 136 14.86 -10.76 18.27
CA LYS A 136 13.90 -10.10 19.16
C LYS A 136 12.46 -10.22 18.66
N TYR A 137 12.21 -9.91 17.39
CA TYR A 137 10.85 -9.88 16.86
C TYR A 137 10.33 -11.26 16.44
N THR A 138 11.20 -12.24 16.18
CA THR A 138 10.75 -13.62 15.98
C THR A 138 10.23 -14.22 17.29
N LYS A 139 10.90 -13.98 18.42
CA LYS A 139 10.40 -14.37 19.76
C LYS A 139 9.04 -13.74 20.04
N LEU A 140 8.92 -12.42 19.85
CA LEU A 140 7.65 -11.70 20.02
C LEU A 140 6.53 -12.24 19.11
N ALA A 141 6.84 -12.66 17.89
CA ALA A 141 5.86 -13.20 16.96
C ALA A 141 5.34 -14.59 17.37
N VAL A 142 6.15 -15.39 18.07
CA VAL A 142 5.74 -16.68 18.65
C VAL A 142 4.84 -16.44 19.86
N ASP A 143 5.23 -15.51 20.74
CA ASP A 143 4.43 -15.16 21.92
C ASP A 143 3.03 -14.64 21.53
N GLN A 144 2.92 -13.93 20.40
CA GLN A 144 1.68 -13.33 19.88
C GLN A 144 0.94 -14.22 18.87
N GLU A 145 1.22 -15.53 18.81
CA GLU A 145 0.65 -16.41 17.78
C GLU A 145 -0.88 -16.49 17.81
N GLY A 146 -1.50 -16.38 18.99
CA GLY A 146 -2.96 -16.33 19.14
C GLY A 146 -3.60 -15.03 18.67
N ASP A 147 -2.88 -13.91 18.78
CA ASP A 147 -3.39 -12.55 18.52
C ASP A 147 -3.14 -12.06 17.09
N LYS A 148 -2.64 -12.93 16.21
CA LYS A 148 -2.42 -12.61 14.79
C LYS A 148 -3.76 -12.19 14.14
N PRO A 149 -3.88 -10.97 13.60
CA PRO A 149 -5.14 -10.47 13.05
C PRO A 149 -5.55 -11.20 11.77
N PHE A 150 -4.56 -11.59 10.96
CA PHE A 150 -4.76 -12.35 9.73
C PHE A 150 -3.84 -13.56 9.69
N SER A 151 -4.31 -14.62 9.02
CA SER A 151 -3.56 -15.85 8.79
C SER A 151 -2.31 -15.62 7.92
N SER A 152 -2.37 -14.70 6.96
CA SER A 152 -1.24 -14.36 6.10
C SER A 152 -1.23 -12.89 5.70
N SER A 153 -0.06 -12.41 5.25
CA SER A 153 0.15 -11.03 4.78
C SER A 153 -0.70 -10.64 3.57
N SER A 154 -1.07 -11.62 2.75
CA SER A 154 -1.80 -11.40 1.50
C SER A 154 -3.32 -11.48 1.66
N VAL A 155 -3.82 -12.04 2.76
CA VAL A 155 -5.25 -12.26 2.98
C VAL A 155 -6.04 -10.96 2.82
N GLU A 156 -5.65 -9.89 3.50
CA GLU A 156 -6.36 -8.61 3.45
C GLU A 156 -6.47 -8.06 2.01
N LYS A 157 -5.38 -8.15 1.23
CA LYS A 157 -5.37 -7.77 -0.19
C LYS A 157 -6.34 -8.62 -1.00
N THR A 158 -6.35 -9.93 -0.76
CA THR A 158 -7.26 -10.89 -1.40
C THR A 158 -8.72 -10.62 -1.02
N MET A 159 -9.02 -10.36 0.25
CA MET A 159 -10.36 -10.00 0.72
C MET A 159 -10.86 -8.72 0.02
N LYS A 160 -10.01 -7.70 -0.05
CA LYS A 160 -10.31 -6.44 -0.75
C LYS A 160 -10.47 -6.62 -2.26
N TYR A 161 -9.70 -7.52 -2.85
CA TYR A 161 -9.81 -7.86 -4.27
C TYR A 161 -11.12 -8.58 -4.57
N LEU A 162 -11.43 -9.64 -3.82
CA LEU A 162 -12.64 -10.46 -4.01
C LEU A 162 -13.93 -9.68 -3.71
N SER A 163 -13.97 -8.87 -2.65
CA SER A 163 -15.14 -8.05 -2.29
C SER A 163 -15.52 -7.03 -3.36
N ARG A 164 -14.54 -6.51 -4.12
CA ARG A 164 -14.76 -5.58 -5.24
C ARG A 164 -15.12 -6.28 -6.54
N LYS A 165 -14.90 -7.59 -6.65
CA LYS A 165 -15.17 -8.33 -7.87
C LYS A 165 -16.65 -8.69 -7.93
N ARG A 166 -17.21 -8.51 -9.13
CA ARG A 166 -18.49 -9.08 -9.53
C ARG A 166 -18.22 -10.18 -10.53
N ILE A 167 -18.63 -11.40 -10.21
CA ILE A 167 -18.37 -12.58 -11.03
C ILE A 167 -19.66 -12.98 -11.74
N SER A 168 -19.60 -13.07 -13.05
CA SER A 168 -20.73 -13.59 -13.84
C SER A 168 -20.67 -15.11 -13.86
N ILE A 169 -21.74 -15.72 -13.37
CA ILE A 169 -21.95 -17.15 -13.36
C ILE A 169 -22.74 -17.49 -14.61
N VAL A 170 -22.04 -18.10 -15.56
CA VAL A 170 -22.59 -18.46 -16.85
C VAL A 170 -23.24 -19.83 -16.76
N MET A 171 -24.55 -19.89 -17.01
CA MET A 171 -25.35 -21.11 -17.00
C MET A 171 -26.06 -21.31 -18.34
N SER A 172 -26.48 -22.54 -18.63
CA SER A 172 -27.26 -22.82 -19.85
C SER A 172 -28.65 -22.20 -19.79
N LYS A 173 -29.15 -21.71 -20.92
CA LYS A 173 -30.56 -21.30 -21.07
C LYS A 173 -31.49 -22.49 -21.36
N ASP A 174 -30.99 -23.50 -22.04
CA ASP A 174 -31.85 -24.54 -22.64
C ASP A 174 -31.94 -25.79 -21.76
N VAL A 175 -30.89 -26.05 -20.97
CA VAL A 175 -30.78 -27.24 -20.12
C VAL A 175 -31.12 -26.84 -18.68
N PRO A 176 -32.01 -27.55 -17.97
CA PRO A 176 -32.28 -27.28 -16.57
C PRO A 176 -31.04 -27.54 -15.72
N TRP A 177 -30.77 -26.66 -14.76
CA TRP A 177 -29.59 -26.74 -13.90
C TRP A 177 -29.92 -26.30 -12.48
N THR A 178 -29.18 -26.87 -11.55
CA THR A 178 -29.17 -26.51 -10.13
C THR A 178 -27.79 -26.01 -9.76
N LEU A 179 -27.70 -24.84 -9.14
CA LEU A 179 -26.40 -24.25 -8.82
C LEU A 179 -25.68 -25.06 -7.74
N GLU A 180 -24.46 -25.50 -8.05
CA GLU A 180 -23.60 -26.30 -7.17
C GLU A 180 -22.21 -25.68 -7.04
N LYS A 181 -21.39 -26.20 -6.13
CA LYS A 181 -20.05 -25.66 -5.86
C LYS A 181 -19.13 -25.72 -7.10
N TRP A 182 -19.21 -26.78 -7.91
CA TRP A 182 -18.37 -26.93 -9.10
C TRP A 182 -18.71 -25.90 -10.19
N HIS A 183 -19.99 -25.51 -10.32
CA HIS A 183 -20.43 -24.45 -11.21
C HIS A 183 -19.76 -23.11 -10.86
N ILE A 184 -19.69 -22.80 -9.56
CA ILE A 184 -19.01 -21.60 -9.07
C ILE A 184 -17.52 -21.70 -9.36
N LYS A 185 -16.87 -22.81 -9.01
CA LYS A 185 -15.45 -23.04 -9.27
C LYS A 185 -15.08 -22.87 -10.75
N ALA A 186 -15.88 -23.40 -11.67
CA ALA A 186 -15.66 -23.25 -13.11
C ALA A 186 -15.73 -21.78 -13.56
N ASN A 187 -16.70 -21.01 -13.06
CA ASN A 187 -16.85 -19.60 -13.39
C ASN A 187 -15.77 -18.71 -12.74
N PHE A 188 -15.36 -19.02 -11.52
CA PHE A 188 -14.22 -18.36 -10.89
C PHE A 188 -12.92 -18.60 -11.67
N ARG A 189 -12.72 -19.82 -12.17
CA ARG A 189 -11.59 -20.14 -13.07
C ARG A 189 -11.65 -19.32 -14.35
N LYS A 190 -12.84 -19.15 -14.95
CA LYS A 190 -13.04 -18.26 -16.12
C LYS A 190 -12.70 -16.80 -15.80
N ALA A 191 -12.93 -16.36 -14.55
CA ALA A 191 -12.53 -15.04 -14.06
C ALA A 191 -11.05 -14.94 -13.67
N GLY A 192 -10.26 -16.01 -13.82
CA GLY A 192 -8.83 -16.06 -13.48
C GLY A 192 -8.54 -16.31 -12.00
N ILE A 193 -9.52 -16.76 -11.22
CA ILE A 193 -9.36 -17.09 -9.79
C ILE A 193 -9.45 -18.60 -9.63
N TYR A 194 -8.40 -19.21 -9.09
CA TYR A 194 -8.40 -20.63 -8.74
C TYR A 194 -9.00 -20.84 -7.35
N LEU A 195 -10.00 -21.71 -7.23
CA LEU A 195 -10.74 -21.93 -6.00
C LEU A 195 -11.06 -23.43 -5.76
N PRO A 196 -10.72 -24.01 -4.60
CA PRO A 196 -11.15 -25.36 -4.24
C PRO A 196 -12.62 -25.37 -3.75
N GLU A 197 -13.30 -26.50 -3.92
CA GLU A 197 -14.74 -26.60 -3.61
C GLU A 197 -15.03 -26.52 -2.10
N ASP A 198 -14.09 -26.99 -1.28
CA ASP A 198 -14.21 -26.98 0.18
C ASP A 198 -14.23 -25.56 0.75
N SER A 199 -13.65 -24.59 0.03
CA SER A 199 -13.63 -23.18 0.43
C SER A 199 -14.91 -22.42 0.10
N ILE A 200 -15.85 -23.04 -0.63
CA ILE A 200 -17.07 -22.39 -1.12
C ILE A 200 -18.25 -22.74 -0.22
N THR A 201 -18.86 -21.69 0.33
CA THR A 201 -20.12 -21.78 1.06
C THR A 201 -21.25 -21.20 0.20
N MET A 202 -22.19 -22.09 -0.18
CA MET A 202 -23.36 -21.77 -0.98
C MET A 202 -24.41 -20.99 -0.18
N PRO A 203 -25.27 -20.18 -0.83
CA PRO A 203 -26.48 -19.68 -0.20
C PRO A 203 -27.40 -20.82 0.22
N VAL A 204 -28.19 -20.61 1.29
CA VAL A 204 -29.08 -21.63 1.86
C VAL A 204 -30.19 -22.05 0.89
N LYS A 205 -30.67 -21.10 0.07
CA LYS A 205 -31.74 -21.33 -0.90
C LYS A 205 -31.13 -21.81 -2.22
N PRO A 206 -31.55 -22.98 -2.75
CA PRO A 206 -31.06 -23.46 -4.04
C PRO A 206 -31.55 -22.54 -5.17
N ILE A 207 -30.65 -22.19 -6.07
CA ILE A 207 -30.97 -21.43 -7.27
C ILE A 207 -31.05 -22.43 -8.42
N SER A 208 -32.24 -22.53 -9.02
CA SER A 208 -32.49 -23.43 -10.15
C SER A 208 -32.99 -22.64 -11.35
N GLY A 209 -32.52 -23.05 -12.53
CA GLY A 209 -32.95 -22.53 -13.83
C GLY A 209 -33.55 -23.64 -14.71
N PRO A 210 -34.01 -23.30 -15.93
CA PRO A 210 -33.73 -22.07 -16.67
C PRO A 210 -34.90 -21.07 -16.58
N ASN A 211 -34.70 -20.01 -15.79
CA ASN A 211 -35.68 -18.94 -15.62
C ASN A 211 -35.07 -17.63 -16.12
N LEU A 212 -35.64 -17.06 -17.19
CA LEU A 212 -35.17 -15.80 -17.76
C LEU A 212 -35.29 -14.63 -16.77
N ASP A 213 -36.21 -14.72 -15.80
CA ASP A 213 -36.35 -13.73 -14.73
C ASP A 213 -35.13 -13.65 -13.80
N LEU A 214 -34.29 -14.68 -13.78
CA LEU A 214 -33.06 -14.69 -12.99
C LEU A 214 -31.88 -14.06 -13.76
N GLN A 215 -32.07 -13.71 -15.04
CA GLN A 215 -31.04 -13.08 -15.86
C GLN A 215 -30.61 -11.75 -15.25
N GLY A 216 -29.30 -11.58 -15.07
CA GLY A 216 -28.74 -10.33 -14.60
C GLY A 216 -28.93 -10.09 -13.10
N LYS A 217 -29.61 -10.98 -12.37
CA LYS A 217 -29.83 -10.85 -10.93
C LYS A 217 -28.61 -11.25 -10.11
N GLU A 218 -28.48 -10.63 -8.94
CA GLU A 218 -27.33 -10.78 -8.05
C GLU A 218 -27.61 -11.69 -6.85
N PHE A 219 -26.60 -12.43 -6.44
CA PHE A 219 -26.55 -13.13 -5.16
C PHE A 219 -25.12 -13.12 -4.65
N TYR A 220 -24.91 -13.48 -3.39
CA TYR A 220 -23.56 -13.57 -2.84
C TYR A 220 -23.15 -15.01 -2.56
N VAL A 221 -21.84 -15.24 -2.62
CA VAL A 221 -21.19 -16.50 -2.23
C VAL A 221 -20.16 -16.19 -1.18
N THR A 222 -20.11 -16.98 -0.11
CA THR A 222 -19.10 -16.82 0.94
C THR A 222 -17.92 -17.74 0.65
N ILE A 223 -16.73 -17.15 0.58
CA ILE A 223 -15.47 -17.84 0.33
C ILE A 223 -14.64 -17.83 1.61
N THR A 224 -14.17 -18.99 2.03
CA THR A 224 -13.29 -19.14 3.19
C THR A 224 -11.84 -19.20 2.74
N ILE A 225 -11.01 -18.29 3.23
CA ILE A 225 -9.56 -18.23 3.01
C ILE A 225 -8.88 -18.85 4.23
N ASN A 226 -7.98 -19.81 4.00
CA ASN A 226 -7.17 -20.47 5.04
C ASN A 226 -7.98 -20.97 6.26
N ASN A 227 -9.23 -21.37 6.06
CA ASN A 227 -10.16 -21.83 7.09
C ASN A 227 -10.45 -20.85 8.24
N ARG A 228 -10.01 -19.59 8.16
CA ARG A 228 -10.17 -18.57 9.21
C ARG A 228 -10.94 -17.36 8.74
N GLU A 229 -10.58 -16.81 7.58
CA GLU A 229 -11.19 -15.59 7.07
C GLU A 229 -12.31 -15.90 6.07
N GLN A 230 -13.44 -15.19 6.16
CA GLN A 230 -14.56 -15.36 5.24
C GLN A 230 -14.79 -14.08 4.45
N VAL A 231 -15.06 -14.22 3.14
CA VAL A 231 -15.29 -13.11 2.22
C VAL A 231 -16.56 -13.35 1.44
N LYS A 232 -17.47 -12.39 1.46
CA LYS A 232 -18.66 -12.39 0.61
C LYS A 232 -18.34 -11.78 -0.74
N VAL A 233 -18.62 -12.51 -1.81
CA VAL A 233 -18.35 -12.10 -3.20
C VAL A 233 -19.68 -11.95 -3.94
N ARG A 234 -19.80 -10.87 -4.71
CA ARG A 234 -20.98 -10.61 -5.55
C ARG A 234 -20.92 -11.48 -6.81
N CYS A 235 -21.99 -12.23 -7.04
CA CYS A 235 -22.18 -13.08 -8.19
C CYS A 235 -23.43 -12.63 -8.95
N ASN A 236 -23.36 -12.61 -10.28
CA ASN A 236 -24.48 -12.30 -11.15
C ASN A 236 -24.75 -13.50 -12.06
N LEU A 237 -26.01 -13.91 -12.21
CA LEU A 237 -26.39 -14.99 -13.11
C LEU A 237 -26.53 -14.52 -14.56
N HIS A 238 -25.86 -15.22 -15.48
CA HIS A 238 -25.95 -14.96 -16.91
C HIS A 238 -26.26 -16.25 -17.68
N HIS A 239 -27.41 -16.30 -18.34
CA HIS A 239 -27.78 -17.39 -19.24
C HIS A 239 -27.00 -17.30 -20.55
N TRP A 240 -26.51 -18.44 -21.02
CA TRP A 240 -25.77 -18.60 -22.25
C TRP A 240 -26.39 -19.71 -23.10
N THR A 241 -26.37 -19.49 -24.40
CA THR A 241 -26.91 -20.38 -25.43
C THR A 241 -25.90 -20.43 -26.57
N PRO A 242 -25.65 -21.60 -27.20
CA PRO A 242 -24.78 -21.69 -28.37
C PRO A 242 -25.36 -20.99 -29.61
N GLU A 243 -26.69 -20.88 -29.70
CA GLU A 243 -27.36 -20.18 -30.79
C GLU A 243 -27.20 -18.66 -30.68
N SER A 244 -26.44 -18.07 -31.60
CA SER A 244 -26.10 -16.64 -31.59
C SER A 244 -27.30 -15.70 -31.65
N SER A 245 -28.42 -16.11 -32.26
CA SER A 245 -29.65 -15.31 -32.41
C SER A 245 -30.34 -15.06 -31.06
N SER A 246 -30.28 -16.07 -30.19
CA SER A 246 -30.95 -16.14 -28.89
C SER A 246 -30.07 -15.66 -27.74
N GLN A 247 -28.81 -15.31 -28.03
CA GLN A 247 -27.84 -14.85 -27.03
C GLN A 247 -28.22 -13.48 -26.51
N ILE A 248 -28.40 -13.38 -25.20
CA ILE A 248 -28.72 -12.11 -24.53
C ILE A 248 -27.43 -11.30 -24.43
N TYR A 249 -27.26 -10.31 -25.30
CA TYR A 249 -26.17 -9.35 -25.23
C TYR A 249 -26.61 -8.10 -24.46
N VAL A 250 -26.13 -7.96 -23.23
CA VAL A 250 -26.29 -6.71 -22.47
C VAL A 250 -24.99 -5.92 -22.57
N SER A 251 -25.03 -4.81 -23.30
CA SER A 251 -23.92 -3.86 -23.37
C SER A 251 -23.58 -3.37 -21.97
N GLU A 252 -22.28 -3.38 -21.63
CA GLU A 252 -21.76 -2.91 -20.35
C GLU A 252 -22.49 -3.48 -19.11
N PHE A 253 -22.91 -4.75 -19.16
CA PHE A 253 -23.60 -5.41 -18.05
C PHE A 253 -22.84 -5.26 -16.72
N TRP A 254 -21.52 -5.16 -16.78
CA TRP A 254 -20.65 -4.95 -15.62
C TRP A 254 -20.76 -3.54 -14.99
N LYS A 255 -21.50 -2.59 -15.54
CA LYS A 255 -21.79 -1.27 -14.94
C LYS A 255 -23.17 -1.18 -14.30
N LEU A 256 -24.13 -1.93 -14.83
CA LEU A 256 -25.53 -1.81 -14.43
C LEU A 256 -25.75 -2.34 -13.01
N PRO A 257 -26.55 -1.63 -12.17
CA PRO A 257 -27.04 -2.19 -10.92
C PRO A 257 -27.95 -3.37 -11.25
N ALA A 258 -27.96 -4.36 -10.36
CA ALA A 258 -28.73 -5.58 -10.56
C ALA A 258 -29.56 -5.87 -9.32
N ASP A 259 -30.76 -6.40 -9.55
CA ASP A 259 -31.66 -6.76 -8.49
C ASP A 259 -31.19 -8.06 -7.81
N PRO A 260 -31.26 -8.15 -6.47
CA PRO A 260 -31.00 -9.39 -5.77
C PRO A 260 -31.97 -10.52 -6.20
N ILE A 261 -31.46 -11.74 -6.34
CA ILE A 261 -32.29 -12.95 -6.53
C ILE A 261 -33.19 -13.16 -5.31
N PHE A 262 -32.62 -12.98 -4.12
CA PHE A 262 -33.35 -13.05 -2.87
C PHE A 262 -33.47 -11.65 -2.26
N PRO A 263 -34.68 -11.17 -1.94
CA PRO A 263 -34.86 -9.83 -1.37
C PRO A 263 -34.19 -9.69 0.02
N GLU A 264 -34.05 -10.79 0.76
CA GLU A 264 -33.37 -10.87 2.06
C GLU A 264 -31.88 -10.51 1.98
N ASP A 265 -31.24 -10.75 0.83
CA ASP A 265 -29.80 -10.57 0.63
C ASP A 265 -29.44 -9.13 0.24
N LYS A 266 -30.44 -8.31 -0.10
CA LYS A 266 -30.28 -6.90 -0.46
C LYS A 266 -29.42 -6.09 0.52
N PRO A 267 -29.66 -6.09 1.84
CA PRO A 267 -28.83 -5.33 2.79
C PRO A 267 -27.36 -5.78 2.80
N ILE A 268 -27.12 -7.08 2.60
CA ILE A 268 -25.76 -7.63 2.55
C ILE A 268 -25.07 -7.18 1.26
N LEU A 269 -25.77 -7.27 0.13
CA LEU A 269 -25.25 -6.83 -1.16
C LEU A 269 -24.95 -5.33 -1.16
N ASP A 270 -25.83 -4.50 -0.59
CA ASP A 270 -25.63 -3.05 -0.50
C ASP A 270 -24.43 -2.66 0.40
N SER A 271 -24.14 -3.46 1.44
CA SER A 271 -22.98 -3.23 2.33
C SER A 271 -21.62 -3.46 1.65
N LEU A 272 -21.59 -4.22 0.56
CA LEU A 272 -20.35 -4.54 -0.14
C LEU A 272 -19.81 -3.32 -0.93
N PRO A 273 -18.49 -3.24 -1.17
CA PRO A 273 -17.92 -2.14 -1.93
C PRO A 273 -18.45 -2.15 -3.37
N PRO A 274 -18.60 -0.97 -4.01
CA PRO A 274 -19.05 -0.89 -5.40
C PRO A 274 -18.08 -1.65 -6.32
N PHE A 275 -18.64 -2.46 -7.22
CA PHE A 275 -17.87 -3.30 -8.16
C PHE A 275 -17.18 -2.49 -9.25
N TRP A 276 -17.70 -1.29 -9.54
CA TRP A 276 -17.15 -0.37 -10.52
C TRP A 276 -17.26 1.06 -10.00
N ILE A 277 -16.19 1.82 -10.21
CA ILE A 277 -16.09 3.22 -9.82
C ILE A 277 -15.63 3.97 -11.05
N GLU A 278 -16.42 4.92 -11.54
CA GLU A 278 -15.95 5.85 -12.56
C GLU A 278 -14.75 6.62 -12.02
N ARG A 279 -13.61 6.47 -12.69
CA ARG A 279 -12.49 7.38 -12.46
C ARG A 279 -12.89 8.73 -13.04
N LYS A 280 -13.33 9.65 -12.19
CA LYS A 280 -13.48 11.06 -12.56
C LYS A 280 -12.15 11.51 -13.17
N LYS A 281 -12.15 11.88 -14.46
CA LYS A 281 -10.98 12.50 -15.10
C LYS A 281 -10.67 13.75 -14.29
N LYS A 282 -9.48 13.85 -13.72
CA LYS A 282 -9.02 15.09 -13.10
C LYS A 282 -8.98 16.12 -14.22
N THR A 283 -9.91 17.08 -14.22
CA THR A 283 -9.80 18.28 -15.03
C THR A 283 -8.54 19.01 -14.55
N THR A 284 -7.45 18.81 -15.25
CA THR A 284 -6.27 19.68 -15.14
C THR A 284 -6.71 21.04 -15.67
N HIS A 285 -7.14 21.92 -14.76
CA HIS A 285 -7.17 23.34 -15.06
C HIS A 285 -5.71 23.76 -15.23
N CYS A 286 -5.33 24.04 -16.47
CA CYS A 286 -4.07 24.69 -16.82
C CYS A 286 -4.09 26.13 -16.33
#